data_AF-D9XV48-F1
#
_entry.id   AF-D9XV48-F1
#
_cell.length_a   1.000
_cell.length_b   1.000
_cell.length_c   1.000
_cell.angle_alpha   90.00
_cell.angle_beta   90.00
_cell.angle_gamma   90.00
#
_symmetry.space_group_name_H-M   'P 1'
#
loop_
_entity.id
_entity.type
_entity.pdbx_description
1 polymer ?
#
loop_
_entity_poly.entity_id
_entity_poly.type
_entity_poly.pdbx_seq_one_letter_code
_entity_poly.pdbx_strand_id
1 'polypeptide(L)'
;RAVGHLGPDLLGPDWDPDLALANLLKDPARPLGEALLDQRNLAGVGNVFKSELCFLLGVTPWLPVGDLPADRSAKLPGLAKKLLEFNRERPIRNTTGRRGQDLYVYGRARRPCLRCRTPLRVAEQGDGSRERPTYWCPTCQPGPAPTTTR
;
A
#
# COMPACT_ATOMS: atom_id res chain seq x y z
N ARG A 1 -17.69 9.23 -19.45
CA ARG A 1 -16.41 9.98 -19.31
C ARG A 1 -16.24 10.26 -17.82
N ALA A 2 -15.53 9.41 -17.08
CA ALA A 2 -15.53 9.37 -15.60
C ALA A 2 -14.17 9.79 -15.00
N VAL A 3 -13.62 10.93 -15.45
CA VAL A 3 -12.25 11.37 -15.09
C VAL A 3 -12.26 12.77 -14.44
N GLY A 4 -13.30 13.08 -13.65
CA GLY A 4 -13.42 14.37 -12.95
C GLY A 4 -12.82 14.40 -11.55
N HIS A 5 -12.38 13.26 -11.01
CA HIS A 5 -12.06 13.11 -9.58
C HIS A 5 -10.83 12.23 -9.32
N LEU A 6 -9.88 12.11 -10.25
CA LEU A 6 -8.61 11.43 -9.98
C LEU A 6 -7.60 12.44 -9.42
N GLY A 7 -6.77 11.97 -8.49
CA GLY A 7 -5.52 12.65 -8.16
C GLY A 7 -4.44 12.35 -9.20
N PRO A 8 -3.19 12.80 -8.98
CA PRO A 8 -2.08 12.54 -9.88
C PRO A 8 -1.95 11.06 -10.25
N ASP A 9 -1.93 10.74 -11.54
CA ASP A 9 -1.73 9.38 -12.01
C ASP A 9 -0.24 9.00 -11.93
N LEU A 10 0.06 7.91 -11.23
CA LEU A 10 1.43 7.39 -11.06
C LEU A 10 2.16 7.11 -12.38
N LEU A 11 1.42 6.79 -13.46
CA LEU A 11 1.96 6.55 -14.80
C LEU A 11 1.54 7.61 -15.82
N GLY A 12 0.77 8.62 -15.38
CA GLY A 12 0.24 9.67 -16.23
C GLY A 12 1.18 10.88 -16.35
N PRO A 13 0.90 11.75 -17.33
CA PRO A 13 1.65 12.99 -17.54
C PRO A 13 1.41 14.03 -16.43
N ASP A 14 0.37 13.85 -15.61
CA ASP A 14 -0.01 14.68 -14.46
C ASP A 14 0.60 14.22 -13.14
N TRP A 15 1.58 13.30 -13.16
CA TRP A 15 2.26 12.84 -11.95
C TRP A 15 2.95 13.99 -11.20
N ASP A 16 2.49 14.24 -9.99
CA ASP A 16 3.04 15.21 -9.05
C ASP A 16 3.16 14.55 -7.66
N PRO A 17 4.39 14.24 -7.19
CA PRO A 17 4.60 13.58 -5.91
C PRO A 17 4.22 14.45 -4.71
N ASP A 18 4.36 15.78 -4.82
CA ASP A 18 4.07 16.72 -3.73
C ASP A 18 2.57 16.89 -3.58
N LEU A 19 1.84 17.01 -4.69
CA LEU A 19 0.37 17.01 -4.70
C LEU A 19 -0.19 15.68 -4.19
N ALA A 20 0.39 14.54 -4.60
CA ALA A 20 -0.02 13.22 -4.10
C ALA A 20 0.16 13.11 -2.57
N LEU A 21 1.30 13.57 -2.04
CA LEU A 21 1.55 13.60 -0.60
C LEU A 21 0.59 14.56 0.12
N ALA A 22 0.38 15.76 -0.42
CA ALA A 22 -0.57 16.71 0.14
C ALA A 22 -1.99 16.14 0.19
N ASN A 23 -2.44 15.44 -0.86
CA ASN A 23 -3.74 14.79 -0.87
C ASN A 23 -3.87 13.70 0.18
N LEU A 24 -2.85 12.84 0.33
CA LEU A 24 -2.81 11.81 1.38
C LEU A 24 -2.95 12.41 2.79
N LEU A 25 -2.34 13.58 3.01
CA LEU A 25 -2.33 14.27 4.31
C LEU A 25 -3.59 15.11 4.58
N LYS A 26 -4.53 15.25 3.62
CA LYS A 26 -5.79 16.00 3.82
C LYS A 26 -6.68 15.40 4.91
N ASP A 27 -6.60 14.08 5.11
CA ASP A 27 -7.34 13.33 6.12
C ASP A 27 -6.35 12.53 6.98
N PRO A 28 -5.65 13.18 7.93
CA PRO A 28 -4.54 12.56 8.65
C PRO A 28 -4.97 11.41 9.56
N ALA A 29 -6.24 11.36 9.96
CA ALA A 29 -6.78 10.28 10.79
C ALA A 29 -7.07 9.01 9.98
N ARG A 30 -7.16 9.10 8.64
CA ARG A 30 -7.47 7.95 7.79
C ARG A 30 -6.37 6.89 7.88
N PRO A 31 -6.72 5.60 7.95
CA PRO A 31 -5.74 4.52 7.80
C PRO A 31 -4.98 4.59 6.48
N LEU A 32 -3.67 4.39 6.52
CA LEU A 32 -2.78 4.46 5.35
C LEU A 32 -3.25 3.58 4.19
N GLY A 33 -3.69 2.35 4.48
CA GLY A 33 -4.20 1.44 3.46
C GLY A 33 -5.43 1.99 2.73
N GLU A 34 -6.34 2.65 3.43
CA GLU A 34 -7.53 3.26 2.83
C GLU A 34 -7.17 4.52 2.04
N ALA A 35 -6.28 5.36 2.60
CA ALA A 35 -5.78 6.54 1.92
C ALA A 35 -5.07 6.21 0.59
N LEU A 36 -4.30 5.11 0.55
CA LEU A 36 -3.65 4.60 -0.65
C LEU A 36 -4.64 4.05 -1.71
N LEU A 37 -5.84 3.64 -1.31
CA LEU A 37 -6.85 3.12 -2.24
C LEU A 37 -7.78 4.21 -2.80
N ASP A 38 -7.80 5.38 -2.17
CA ASP A 38 -8.56 6.53 -2.65
C ASP A 38 -7.89 7.13 -3.88
N GLN A 39 -8.48 6.90 -5.06
CA GLN A 39 -7.92 7.34 -6.34
C GLN A 39 -7.88 8.88 -6.48
N ARG A 40 -8.52 9.63 -5.56
CA ARG A 40 -8.37 11.10 -5.47
C ARG A 40 -7.03 11.53 -4.89
N ASN A 41 -6.36 10.66 -4.13
CA ASN A 41 -5.08 10.97 -3.51
C ASN A 41 -3.93 10.80 -4.50
N LEU A 42 -3.88 9.62 -5.11
CA LEU A 42 -2.96 9.22 -6.16
C LEU A 42 -3.61 8.06 -6.93
N ALA A 43 -3.68 8.14 -8.25
CA ALA A 43 -4.35 7.14 -9.06
C ALA A 43 -3.39 6.00 -9.44
N GLY A 44 -3.92 4.78 -9.55
CA GLY A 44 -3.19 3.59 -9.99
C GLY A 44 -2.85 2.59 -8.88
N VAL A 45 -2.97 2.97 -7.60
CA VAL A 45 -2.75 2.04 -6.48
C VAL A 45 -3.99 1.18 -6.25
N GLY A 46 -3.84 -0.13 -6.47
CA GLY A 46 -4.83 -1.16 -6.12
C GLY A 46 -4.46 -1.96 -4.87
N ASN A 47 -5.30 -2.94 -4.49
CA ASN A 47 -5.15 -3.67 -3.22
C ASN A 47 -3.83 -4.44 -3.06
N VAL A 48 -3.27 -4.96 -4.17
CA VAL A 48 -1.94 -5.58 -4.19
C VAL A 48 -0.89 -4.54 -3.81
N PHE A 49 -0.78 -3.47 -4.58
CA PHE A 49 0.23 -2.43 -4.37
C PHE A 49 0.07 -1.74 -3.02
N LYS A 50 -1.15 -1.54 -2.52
CA LYS A 50 -1.40 -1.05 -1.16
C LYS A 50 -0.66 -1.88 -0.10
N SER A 51 -0.87 -3.20 -0.10
CA SER A 51 -0.27 -4.10 0.90
C SER A 51 1.26 -4.13 0.76
N GLU A 52 1.74 -4.19 -0.49
CA GLU A 52 3.17 -4.23 -0.80
C GLU A 52 3.90 -2.92 -0.46
N LEU A 53 3.27 -1.76 -0.70
CA LEU A 53 3.81 -0.44 -0.34
C LEU A 53 3.93 -0.29 1.17
N CYS A 54 2.90 -0.66 1.92
CA CYS A 54 2.95 -0.65 3.39
C CYS A 54 4.10 -1.53 3.91
N PHE A 55 4.31 -2.70 3.29
CA PHE A 55 5.41 -3.59 3.66
C PHE A 55 6.78 -2.98 3.35
N LEU A 56 6.95 -2.41 2.15
CA LEU A 56 8.21 -1.77 1.73
C LEU A 56 8.55 -0.56 2.60
N LEU A 57 7.53 0.18 3.06
CA LEU A 57 7.68 1.30 4.00
C LEU A 57 7.85 0.83 5.47
N GLY A 58 7.64 -0.45 5.77
CA GLY A 58 7.74 -0.97 7.14
C GLY A 58 6.69 -0.42 8.09
N VAL A 59 5.48 -0.14 7.58
CA VAL A 59 4.36 0.44 8.33
C VAL A 59 3.13 -0.45 8.21
N THR A 60 2.37 -0.54 9.30
CA THR A 60 1.08 -1.21 9.27
C THR A 60 0.09 -0.46 8.37
N PRO A 61 -0.72 -1.16 7.55
CA PRO A 61 -1.77 -0.52 6.74
C PRO A 61 -2.82 0.25 7.56
N TRP A 62 -2.92 0.01 8.87
CA TRP A 62 -3.87 0.67 9.76
C TRP A 62 -3.29 1.90 10.48
N LEU A 63 -2.05 2.27 10.20
CA LEU A 63 -1.45 3.49 10.75
C LEU A 63 -2.21 4.71 10.19
N PRO A 64 -2.67 5.66 11.03
CA PRO A 64 -3.17 6.94 10.54
C PRO A 64 -2.12 7.64 9.66
N VAL A 65 -2.51 8.22 8.52
CA VAL A 65 -1.53 8.85 7.60
C VAL A 65 -0.73 9.95 8.31
N GLY A 66 -1.36 10.70 9.20
CA GLY A 66 -0.70 11.77 9.98
C GLY A 66 0.38 11.26 10.93
N ASP A 67 0.32 9.98 11.33
CA ASP A 67 1.31 9.35 12.22
C ASP A 67 2.47 8.72 11.45
N LEU A 68 2.45 8.79 10.10
CA LEU A 68 3.52 8.27 9.27
C LEU A 68 4.82 9.08 9.50
N PRO A 69 5.93 8.44 9.92
CA PRO A 69 7.20 9.14 10.10
C PRO A 69 7.60 9.94 8.86
N ALA A 70 8.14 11.14 9.07
CA ALA A 70 8.46 12.09 8.00
C ALA A 70 9.39 11.52 6.91
N ASP A 71 10.34 10.67 7.30
CA ASP A 71 11.25 10.00 6.37
C ASP A 71 10.54 8.97 5.48
N ARG A 72 9.42 8.39 5.95
CA ARG A 72 8.60 7.42 5.22
C ARG A 72 7.57 8.11 4.35
N SER A 73 6.92 9.16 4.87
CA SER A 73 5.94 9.95 4.10
C SER A 73 6.59 10.61 2.88
N ALA A 74 7.80 11.17 3.04
CA ALA A 74 8.57 11.75 1.93
C ALA A 74 8.95 10.71 0.84
N LYS A 75 9.12 9.43 1.20
CA LYS A 75 9.47 8.36 0.27
C LYS A 75 8.27 7.74 -0.43
N LEU A 76 7.07 7.84 0.15
CA LEU A 76 5.90 7.11 -0.28
C LEU A 76 5.52 7.38 -1.74
N PRO A 77 5.37 8.64 -2.21
CA PRO A 77 4.95 8.90 -3.60
C PRO A 77 5.94 8.32 -4.62
N GLY A 78 7.24 8.56 -4.41
CA GLY A 78 8.29 8.05 -5.30
C GLY A 78 8.39 6.52 -5.29
N LEU A 79 8.17 5.88 -4.13
CA LEU A 79 8.14 4.43 -4.02
C LEU A 79 6.93 3.83 -4.74
N ALA A 80 5.74 4.44 -4.59
CA ALA A 80 4.53 4.03 -5.29
C ALA A 80 4.73 4.04 -6.81
N LYS A 81 5.30 5.13 -7.34
CA LYS A 81 5.57 5.27 -8.77
C LYS A 81 6.53 4.20 -9.27
N LYS A 82 7.70 4.08 -8.63
CA LYS A 82 8.71 3.06 -9.00
C LYS A 82 8.14 1.65 -9.00
N LEU A 83 7.31 1.32 -8.01
CA LEU A 83 6.70 0.00 -7.91
C LEU A 83 5.70 -0.27 -9.04
N LEU A 84 4.90 0.74 -9.40
CA LEU A 84 3.94 0.64 -10.51
C LEU A 84 4.63 0.58 -11.87
N GLU A 85 5.63 1.43 -12.10
CA GLU A 85 6.47 1.43 -13.31
C GLU A 85 7.13 0.06 -13.53
N PHE A 86 7.73 -0.51 -12.48
CA PHE A 86 8.37 -1.83 -12.54
C PHE A 86 7.41 -2.96 -12.93
N ASN A 87 6.11 -2.77 -12.68
CA ASN A 87 5.06 -3.76 -12.92
C ASN A 87 4.20 -3.48 -14.16
N ARG A 88 4.39 -2.34 -14.83
CA ARG A 88 3.51 -1.85 -15.92
C ARG A 88 3.28 -2.87 -17.03
N GLU A 89 4.34 -3.52 -17.46
CA GLU A 89 4.34 -4.45 -18.61
C GLU A 89 4.40 -5.92 -18.18
N ARG A 90 4.29 -6.19 -16.87
CA ARG A 90 4.43 -7.55 -16.35
C ARG A 90 3.06 -8.23 -16.28
N PRO A 91 2.89 -9.42 -16.88
CA PRO A 91 1.64 -10.18 -16.71
C PRO A 91 1.47 -10.68 -15.28
N ILE A 92 2.57 -10.96 -14.58
CA ILE A 92 2.61 -11.34 -13.17
C ILE A 92 3.29 -10.22 -12.40
N ARG A 93 2.55 -9.63 -11.44
CA ARG A 93 3.08 -8.58 -10.57
C ARG A 93 4.24 -9.12 -9.74
N ASN A 94 5.35 -8.41 -9.74
CA ASN A 94 6.53 -8.69 -8.94
C ASN A 94 6.96 -7.41 -8.19
N THR A 95 6.95 -7.46 -6.87
CA THR A 95 7.35 -6.37 -5.97
C THR A 95 8.65 -6.66 -5.24
N THR A 96 9.17 -7.89 -5.32
CA THR A 96 10.41 -8.31 -4.65
C THR A 96 11.66 -8.23 -5.52
N GLY A 97 11.49 -8.17 -6.85
CA GLY A 97 12.54 -8.36 -7.85
C GLY A 97 13.04 -9.82 -7.99
N ARG A 98 12.42 -10.79 -7.30
CA ARG A 98 12.92 -12.18 -7.21
C ARG A 98 12.04 -13.14 -8.00
N ARG A 99 12.66 -14.03 -8.78
CA ARG A 99 11.96 -15.10 -9.50
C ARG A 99 11.37 -16.10 -8.51
N GLY A 100 10.08 -16.41 -8.64
CA GLY A 100 9.39 -17.40 -7.81
C GLY A 100 9.01 -16.92 -6.40
N GLN A 101 9.28 -15.65 -6.08
CA GLN A 101 8.85 -15.00 -4.85
C GLN A 101 8.29 -13.63 -5.17
N ASP A 102 7.28 -13.55 -6.05
CA ASP A 102 6.95 -12.30 -6.71
C ASP A 102 6.43 -11.21 -5.77
N LEU A 103 5.75 -11.57 -4.67
CA LEU A 103 5.15 -10.62 -3.72
C LEU A 103 5.70 -10.78 -2.30
N TYR A 104 5.82 -9.69 -1.55
CA TYR A 104 6.27 -9.74 -0.16
C TYR A 104 5.19 -10.21 0.79
N VAL A 105 3.95 -9.75 0.64
CA VAL A 105 2.87 -10.02 1.61
C VAL A 105 1.55 -10.43 0.98
N TYR A 106 1.16 -9.84 -0.14
CA TYR A 106 -0.17 -10.01 -0.72
C TYR A 106 -0.42 -11.46 -1.15
N GLY A 107 -1.56 -12.03 -0.75
CA GLY A 107 -1.92 -13.43 -1.04
C GLY A 107 -1.05 -14.46 -0.31
N ARG A 108 -0.19 -14.04 0.61
CA ARG A 108 0.77 -14.91 1.33
C ARG A 108 0.41 -15.12 2.80
N ALA A 109 -0.86 -14.97 3.18
CA ALA A 109 -1.33 -15.21 4.55
C ALA A 109 -0.84 -16.57 5.09
N ARG A 110 -0.44 -16.60 6.36
CA ARG A 110 0.15 -17.76 7.06
C ARG A 110 1.50 -18.26 6.51
N ARG A 111 1.96 -17.79 5.35
CA ARG A 111 3.31 -18.09 4.86
C ARG A 111 4.33 -17.26 5.64
N PRO A 112 5.58 -17.75 5.76
CA PRO A 112 6.64 -16.97 6.39
C PRO A 112 6.94 -15.67 5.62
N CYS A 113 7.09 -14.57 6.36
CA CYS A 113 7.60 -13.31 5.84
C CYS A 113 8.97 -13.51 5.17
N LEU A 114 9.19 -12.87 4.02
CA LEU A 114 10.48 -12.96 3.30
C LEU A 114 11.62 -12.17 3.98
N ARG A 115 11.30 -11.31 4.96
CA ARG A 115 12.29 -10.54 5.74
C ARG A 115 12.57 -11.18 7.10
N CYS A 116 11.54 -11.48 7.90
CA CYS A 116 11.71 -11.91 9.29
C CYS A 116 11.14 -13.30 9.61
N ARG A 117 10.60 -14.04 8.63
CA ARG A 117 9.99 -15.37 8.78
C ARG A 117 8.70 -15.45 9.62
N THR A 118 8.31 -14.43 10.38
CA THR A 118 7.02 -14.38 11.08
C THR A 118 5.86 -14.66 10.11
N PRO A 119 4.89 -15.52 10.47
CA PRO A 119 3.71 -15.76 9.64
C PRO A 119 2.97 -14.47 9.31
N LEU A 120 2.65 -14.30 8.04
CA LEU A 120 1.89 -13.15 7.56
C LEU A 120 0.42 -13.24 7.99
N ARG A 121 -0.17 -12.10 8.27
CA ARG A 121 -1.56 -11.94 8.69
C ARG A 121 -2.41 -11.42 7.53
N VAL A 122 -3.71 -11.64 7.63
CA VAL A 122 -4.73 -11.09 6.73
C VAL A 122 -5.94 -10.64 7.53
N ALA A 123 -6.56 -9.55 7.13
CA ALA A 123 -7.79 -9.00 7.67
C ALA A 123 -8.46 -8.11 6.62
N GLU A 124 -9.76 -7.91 6.73
CA GLU A 124 -10.47 -6.92 5.92
C GLU A 124 -10.10 -5.49 6.36
N GLN A 125 -10.11 -4.56 5.41
CA GLN A 125 -9.88 -3.13 5.68
C GLN A 125 -10.85 -2.25 4.88
N GLY A 126 -11.50 -1.32 5.55
CA GLY A 126 -12.54 -0.44 5.00
C GLY A 126 -13.89 -0.65 5.69
N ASP A 127 -14.94 -0.07 5.10
CA ASP A 127 -16.31 -0.03 5.63
C ASP A 127 -17.15 -1.29 5.35
N GLY A 128 -16.54 -2.34 4.80
CA GLY A 128 -17.23 -3.58 4.41
C GLY A 128 -18.04 -3.48 3.11
N SER A 129 -18.05 -2.33 2.42
CA SER A 129 -18.75 -2.17 1.13
C SER A 129 -18.11 -3.00 0.00
N ARG A 130 -16.83 -3.36 0.14
CA ARG A 130 -16.07 -4.18 -0.80
C ARG A 130 -15.08 -5.04 -0.03
N GLU A 131 -14.86 -6.27 -0.50
CA GLU A 131 -13.77 -7.12 0.00
C GLU A 131 -12.42 -6.47 -0.33
N ARG A 132 -11.64 -6.23 0.71
CA ARG A 132 -10.32 -5.58 0.62
C ARG A 132 -9.39 -6.32 1.59
N PRO A 133 -9.07 -7.59 1.29
CA PRO A 133 -8.17 -8.37 2.12
C PRO A 133 -6.81 -7.70 2.15
N THR A 134 -6.31 -7.47 3.35
CA THR A 134 -5.11 -6.70 3.62
C THR A 134 -4.08 -7.60 4.24
N TYR A 135 -2.92 -7.73 3.60
CA TYR A 135 -1.88 -8.64 4.04
C TYR A 135 -0.71 -7.85 4.64
N TRP A 136 -0.20 -8.30 5.78
CA TRP A 136 0.93 -7.64 6.43
C TRP A 136 1.76 -8.61 7.28
N CYS A 137 2.97 -8.19 7.60
CA CYS A 137 3.82 -8.86 8.58
C CYS A 137 3.73 -8.14 9.94
N PRO A 138 3.24 -8.79 11.01
CA PRO A 138 3.08 -8.14 12.31
C PRO A 138 4.41 -7.73 12.96
N THR A 139 5.54 -8.34 12.55
CA THR A 139 6.87 -8.00 13.07
C THR A 139 7.54 -6.89 12.26
N CYS A 140 7.46 -6.93 10.92
CA CYS A 140 8.10 -5.92 10.07
C CYS A 140 7.28 -4.62 9.96
N GLN A 141 5.99 -4.67 10.29
CA GLN A 141 5.05 -3.57 10.19
C GLN A 141 4.34 -3.38 11.55
N PRO A 142 5.07 -2.89 12.58
CA PRO A 142 4.48 -2.68 13.90
C PRO A 142 3.44 -1.55 13.87
N GLY A 143 2.59 -1.52 14.90
CA GLY A 143 1.56 -0.48 15.09
C GLY A 143 0.15 -1.05 15.17
N PRO A 144 -0.89 -0.21 15.02
CA PRO A 144 -2.28 -0.66 15.06
C PRO A 144 -2.54 -1.70 13.97
N ALA A 145 -3.30 -2.73 14.31
CA ALA A 145 -3.83 -3.70 13.37
C ALA A 145 -5.02 -4.40 14.03
N PRO A 146 -5.97 -4.95 13.26
CA PRO A 146 -7.04 -5.76 13.81
C PRO A 146 -6.47 -6.92 14.60
N THR A 147 -7.11 -7.22 15.74
CA THR A 147 -6.88 -8.49 16.43
C THR A 147 -7.30 -9.59 15.46
N THR A 148 -6.33 -10.34 14.92
CA THR A 148 -6.63 -11.40 13.97
C THR A 148 -7.48 -12.45 14.65
N THR A 149 -8.74 -12.56 14.24
CA THR A 149 -9.58 -13.73 14.54
C THR A 149 -8.89 -14.95 13.91
N ARG A 150 -8.71 -16.01 14.71
CA ARG A 150 -7.99 -17.24 14.32
C ARG A 150 -8.57 -17.89 13.06
#